data_AF-A0A7Y3UK24-F1
#
_entry.id   AF-A0A7Y3UK24-F1
#
_cell.length_a   1.000
_cell.length_b   1.000
_cell.length_c   1.000
_cell.angle_alpha   90.00
_cell.angle_beta   90.00
_cell.angle_gamma   90.00
#
_symmetry.space_group_name_H-M   'P 1'
#
loop_
_entity.id
_entity.type
_entity.pdbx_description
1 polymer ?
#
loop_
_entity_poly.entity_id
_entity_poly.type
_entity_poly.pdbx_seq_one_letter_code
_entity_poly.pdbx_strand_id
1 'polypeptide(L)'
;MKRLPLHTVAVLQRKVFLVVEISRISVVLKRISKMVWRTNLKTIALLLILCSTIYCTEGEDACFVCNGAVDGTDTHVMYRRILYPTHTGNCHREWEHALHGDQLDALVFKVEPRGALFQGDSKFLNPTFQKSHPMSDRWLWVGLGILMAIVSGGFSAALAIVSHHSALIAFVVGFLLPGIGILIFIVLPKRSGRFELRGTKIATTFDVVNCLKCNYPNHPAAEDCIRCGVLLTPLSESEVSKVKK
;
A
#
# COMPACT_ATOMS: atom_id res chain seq x y z
N MET A 1 -30.19 35.17 -17.81
CA MET A 1 -29.33 34.40 -16.88
C MET A 1 -29.61 32.91 -17.06
N LYS A 2 -28.75 32.18 -17.78
CA LYS A 2 -28.91 30.73 -18.02
C LYS A 2 -28.23 29.96 -16.89
N ARG A 3 -29.01 29.21 -16.10
CA ARG A 3 -28.47 28.28 -15.09
C ARG A 3 -27.89 27.06 -15.82
N LEU A 4 -26.60 26.81 -15.61
CA LEU A 4 -25.93 25.60 -16.08
C LEU A 4 -26.45 24.37 -15.31
N PRO A 5 -26.61 23.21 -15.97
CA PRO A 5 -27.10 22.00 -15.33
C PRO A 5 -26.07 21.44 -14.32
N LEU A 6 -26.57 20.99 -13.17
CA LEU A 6 -25.81 20.46 -12.02
C LEU A 6 -24.83 19.32 -12.40
N HIS A 7 -25.10 18.58 -13.47
CA HIS A 7 -24.22 17.50 -13.95
C HIS A 7 -22.86 18.00 -14.48
N THR A 8 -22.80 19.19 -15.06
CA THR A 8 -21.57 19.73 -15.65
C THR A 8 -20.56 20.18 -14.60
N VAL A 9 -21.01 20.60 -13.43
CA VAL A 9 -20.14 21.06 -12.33
C VAL A 9 -19.46 19.87 -11.63
N ALA A 10 -20.18 18.74 -11.48
CA ALA A 10 -19.65 17.53 -10.87
C ALA A 10 -18.54 16.85 -11.70
N VAL A 11 -18.64 16.89 -13.04
CA VAL A 11 -17.61 16.34 -13.93
C VAL A 11 -16.34 17.18 -13.93
N LEU A 12 -16.46 18.51 -13.83
CA LEU A 12 -15.32 19.42 -13.74
C LEU A 12 -14.59 19.30 -12.40
N GLN A 13 -15.30 19.14 -11.29
CA GLN A 13 -14.66 18.91 -9.98
C GLN A 13 -13.92 17.56 -9.90
N ARG A 14 -14.44 16.50 -10.53
CA ARG A 14 -13.72 15.20 -10.62
C ARG A 14 -12.42 15.29 -11.40
N LYS A 15 -12.38 16.06 -12.49
CA LYS A 15 -11.17 16.23 -13.31
C LYS A 15 -10.07 17.01 -12.58
N VAL A 16 -10.44 18.02 -11.78
CA VAL A 16 -9.47 18.81 -11.00
C VAL A 16 -8.89 18.00 -9.84
N PHE A 17 -9.70 17.17 -9.16
CA PHE A 17 -9.21 16.30 -8.08
C PHE A 17 -8.19 15.26 -8.59
N LEU A 18 -8.46 14.64 -9.75
CA LEU A 18 -7.58 13.67 -10.40
C LEU A 18 -6.20 14.26 -10.74
N VAL A 19 -6.14 15.51 -11.22
CA VAL A 19 -4.87 16.17 -11.58
C VAL A 19 -4.04 16.51 -10.34
N VAL A 20 -4.67 16.90 -9.23
CA VAL A 20 -3.98 17.19 -7.96
C VAL A 20 -3.42 15.92 -7.31
N GLU A 21 -4.14 14.80 -7.44
CA GLU A 21 -3.73 13.50 -6.89
C GLU A 21 -2.57 12.88 -7.68
N ILE A 22 -2.59 12.97 -9.02
CA ILE A 22 -1.47 12.57 -9.90
C ILE A 22 -0.20 13.38 -9.59
N SER A 23 -0.36 14.68 -9.29
CA SER A 23 0.77 15.56 -8.95
C SER A 23 1.44 15.15 -7.63
N ARG A 24 0.66 14.76 -6.62
CA ARG A 24 1.19 14.26 -5.33
C ARG A 24 1.84 12.88 -5.46
N ILE A 25 1.26 12.01 -6.28
CA ILE A 25 1.84 10.69 -6.64
C ILE A 25 3.20 10.87 -7.33
N SER A 26 3.36 11.85 -8.21
CA SER A 26 4.63 12.11 -8.92
C SER A 26 5.79 12.52 -8.00
N VAL A 27 5.50 13.27 -6.93
CA VAL A 27 6.52 13.71 -5.94
C VAL A 27 6.91 12.56 -5.03
N VAL A 28 5.95 11.72 -4.63
CA VAL A 28 6.19 10.50 -3.84
C VAL A 28 6.96 9.46 -4.67
N LEU A 29 6.60 9.25 -5.94
CA LEU A 29 7.33 8.39 -6.87
C LEU A 29 8.77 8.87 -7.12
N LYS A 30 9.00 10.19 -7.25
CA LYS A 30 10.36 10.72 -7.36
C LYS A 30 11.19 10.45 -6.10
N ARG A 31 10.60 10.55 -4.90
CA ARG A 31 11.27 10.28 -3.63
C ARG A 31 11.54 8.78 -3.40
N ILE A 32 10.62 7.92 -3.81
CA ILE A 32 10.78 6.45 -3.79
C ILE A 32 11.81 6.00 -4.83
N SER A 33 11.82 6.59 -6.03
CA SER A 33 12.80 6.23 -7.08
C SER A 33 14.25 6.47 -6.66
N LYS A 34 14.53 7.52 -5.87
CA LYS A 34 15.87 7.79 -5.34
C LYS A 34 16.26 6.87 -4.18
N MET A 35 15.30 6.39 -3.40
CA MET A 35 15.56 5.52 -2.24
C MET A 35 15.71 4.04 -2.65
N VAL A 36 15.05 3.64 -3.73
CA VAL A 36 14.98 2.26 -4.21
C VAL A 36 16.12 1.91 -5.19
N TRP A 37 16.83 2.90 -5.74
CA TRP A 37 17.88 2.71 -6.74
C TRP A 37 19.11 1.89 -6.27
N ARG A 38 19.22 1.59 -4.96
CA ARG A 38 20.32 0.78 -4.40
C ARG A 38 19.99 -0.67 -4.11
N THR A 39 18.75 -1.11 -4.33
CA THR A 39 18.34 -2.50 -4.07
C THR A 39 17.55 -3.02 -5.26
N ASN A 40 18.28 -3.74 -6.11
CA ASN A 40 17.83 -4.60 -7.20
C ASN A 40 16.68 -4.06 -8.07
N LEU A 41 17.04 -3.22 -9.05
CA LEU A 41 16.20 -2.87 -10.20
C LEU A 41 15.54 -4.11 -10.84
N LYS A 42 16.22 -5.27 -10.78
CA LYS A 42 15.71 -6.57 -11.23
C LYS A 42 14.50 -7.07 -10.43
N THR A 43 14.45 -6.90 -9.11
CA THR A 43 13.31 -7.33 -8.28
C THR A 43 12.08 -6.44 -8.48
N ILE A 44 12.27 -5.15 -8.72
CA ILE A 44 11.17 -4.23 -8.99
C ILE A 44 10.64 -4.44 -10.41
N ALA A 45 11.51 -4.67 -11.39
CA ALA A 45 11.10 -5.05 -12.73
C ALA A 45 10.31 -6.37 -12.73
N LEU A 46 10.77 -7.38 -11.99
CA LEU A 46 10.06 -8.65 -11.84
C LEU A 46 8.68 -8.47 -11.17
N LEU A 47 8.60 -7.65 -10.12
CA LEU A 47 7.34 -7.32 -9.44
C LEU A 47 6.38 -6.53 -10.34
N LEU A 48 6.89 -5.58 -11.14
CA LEU A 48 6.08 -4.82 -12.08
C LEU A 48 5.59 -5.68 -13.25
N ILE A 49 6.41 -6.61 -13.74
CA ILE A 49 6.02 -7.57 -14.77
C ILE A 49 4.94 -8.51 -14.22
N LEU A 50 5.14 -9.08 -13.03
CA LEU A 50 4.14 -9.92 -12.35
C LEU A 50 2.84 -9.13 -12.08
N CYS A 51 2.95 -7.87 -11.67
CA CYS A 51 1.78 -7.00 -11.45
C CYS A 51 1.06 -6.74 -12.77
N SER A 52 1.77 -6.42 -13.86
CA SER A 52 1.17 -6.19 -15.18
C SER A 52 0.49 -7.45 -15.76
N THR A 53 1.02 -8.64 -15.50
CA THR A 53 0.35 -9.90 -15.90
C THR A 53 -0.89 -10.21 -15.09
N ILE A 54 -1.02 -9.66 -13.86
CA ILE A 54 -2.22 -9.82 -13.03
C ILE A 54 -3.32 -8.82 -13.41
N TYR A 55 -2.97 -7.65 -13.96
CA TYR A 55 -3.93 -6.59 -14.30
C TYR A 55 -4.33 -6.49 -15.79
N CYS A 56 -3.69 -7.23 -16.69
CA CYS A 56 -4.01 -7.23 -18.13
C CYS A 56 -4.74 -8.50 -18.59
N THR A 57 -5.83 -8.84 -17.93
CA THR A 57 -6.92 -9.57 -18.61
C THR A 57 -8.09 -8.61 -18.71
N GLU A 58 -7.98 -7.67 -19.66
CA GLU A 58 -9.11 -6.89 -20.13
C GLU A 58 -10.05 -7.93 -20.75
N GLY A 59 -11.11 -8.27 -20.01
CA GLY A 59 -12.03 -9.34 -20.39
C GLY A 59 -12.64 -9.00 -21.73
N GLU A 60 -12.40 -9.86 -22.72
CA GLU A 60 -13.20 -9.89 -23.93
C GLU A 60 -14.68 -9.89 -23.52
N ASP A 61 -15.51 -9.05 -24.17
CA ASP A 61 -16.95 -9.01 -23.93
C ASP A 61 -17.54 -10.38 -24.31
N ALA A 62 -17.59 -11.27 -23.31
CA ALA A 62 -18.05 -12.64 -23.46
C ALA A 62 -19.43 -12.78 -22.83
N CYS A 63 -20.26 -13.62 -23.44
CA CYS A 63 -21.60 -13.87 -22.95
C CYS A 63 -21.54 -14.45 -21.55
N PHE A 64 -22.28 -13.83 -20.63
CA PHE A 64 -22.31 -14.20 -19.23
C PHE A 64 -22.64 -15.67 -18.95
N VAL A 65 -23.53 -16.25 -19.78
CA VAL A 65 -24.03 -17.62 -19.60
C VAL A 65 -23.04 -18.64 -20.19
N CYS A 66 -22.73 -18.53 -21.48
CA CYS A 66 -21.97 -19.55 -22.22
C CYS A 66 -20.50 -19.19 -22.54
N ASN A 67 -20.05 -17.97 -22.24
CA ASN A 67 -18.75 -17.41 -22.65
C ASN A 67 -18.51 -17.28 -24.17
N GLY A 68 -19.56 -17.34 -25.00
CA GLY A 68 -19.43 -17.05 -26.43
C GLY A 68 -19.13 -15.57 -26.69
N ALA A 69 -18.54 -15.25 -27.85
CA ALA A 69 -18.30 -13.88 -28.27
C ALA A 69 -19.63 -13.09 -28.39
N VAL A 70 -19.61 -11.84 -27.96
CA VAL A 70 -20.75 -10.92 -27.98
C VAL A 70 -20.52 -9.91 -29.09
N ASP A 71 -21.50 -9.77 -29.98
CA ASP A 71 -21.51 -8.71 -30.98
C ASP A 71 -22.35 -7.55 -30.40
N GLY A 72 -21.96 -6.29 -30.64
CA GLY A 72 -22.51 -5.10 -29.94
C GLY A 72 -24.03 -4.82 -30.06
N THR A 73 -24.85 -5.76 -30.55
CA THR A 73 -26.31 -5.75 -30.64
C THR A 73 -27.02 -6.56 -29.55
N ASP A 74 -26.28 -7.04 -28.55
CA ASP A 74 -26.74 -8.11 -27.67
C ASP A 74 -27.61 -7.66 -26.47
N THR A 75 -28.48 -8.57 -26.02
CA THR A 75 -29.34 -8.34 -24.85
C THR A 75 -28.51 -8.34 -23.58
N HIS A 76 -28.93 -7.59 -22.56
CA HIS A 76 -28.20 -7.48 -21.30
C HIS A 76 -29.04 -8.01 -20.15
N VAL A 77 -28.39 -8.67 -19.20
CA VAL A 77 -29.01 -9.13 -17.95
C VAL A 77 -28.40 -8.36 -16.77
N MET A 78 -29.23 -8.01 -15.80
CA MET A 78 -28.75 -7.28 -14.61
C MET A 78 -28.48 -8.26 -13.47
N TYR A 79 -27.25 -8.29 -12.99
CA TYR A 79 -26.86 -9.02 -11.78
C TYR A 79 -26.12 -8.09 -10.80
N ARG A 80 -26.60 -7.99 -9.55
CA ARG A 80 -26.04 -7.09 -8.51
C ARG A 80 -25.83 -5.64 -8.96
N ARG A 81 -26.74 -5.09 -9.78
CA ARG A 81 -26.67 -3.73 -10.37
C ARG A 81 -25.55 -3.54 -11.40
N ILE A 82 -24.97 -4.63 -11.89
CA ILE A 82 -24.03 -4.66 -13.02
C ILE A 82 -24.78 -5.28 -14.21
N LEU A 83 -24.61 -4.69 -15.39
CA LEU A 83 -25.15 -5.22 -16.64
C LEU A 83 -24.13 -6.17 -17.25
N TYR A 84 -24.57 -7.38 -17.57
CA TYR A 84 -23.75 -8.38 -18.24
C TYR A 84 -24.35 -8.71 -19.61
N PRO A 85 -23.52 -8.89 -20.65
CA PRO A 85 -24.00 -9.17 -22.00
C PRO A 85 -24.44 -10.63 -22.17
N THR A 86 -25.48 -10.85 -22.97
CA THR A 86 -25.96 -12.17 -23.40
C THR A 86 -26.08 -12.23 -24.92
N HIS A 87 -25.30 -13.11 -25.56
CA HIS A 87 -25.17 -13.14 -27.02
C HIS A 87 -26.40 -13.65 -27.79
N THR A 88 -27.29 -14.41 -27.14
CA THR A 88 -28.52 -14.94 -27.77
C THR A 88 -29.72 -14.86 -26.83
N GLY A 89 -30.92 -14.81 -27.43
CA GLY A 89 -32.19 -14.94 -26.70
C GLY A 89 -32.36 -16.29 -25.99
N ASN A 90 -31.61 -17.33 -26.37
CA ASN A 90 -31.56 -18.59 -25.63
C ASN A 90 -30.82 -18.42 -24.31
N CYS A 91 -29.65 -17.78 -24.31
CA CYS A 91 -28.93 -17.47 -23.07
C CYS A 91 -29.69 -16.51 -22.16
N HIS A 92 -30.46 -15.58 -22.74
CA HIS A 92 -31.33 -14.72 -21.93
C HIS A 92 -32.42 -15.52 -21.20
N ARG A 93 -33.07 -16.46 -21.89
CA ARG A 93 -34.07 -17.36 -21.27
C ARG A 93 -33.45 -18.31 -20.25
N GLU A 94 -32.24 -18.81 -20.51
CA GLU A 94 -31.49 -19.65 -19.57
C GLU A 94 -31.15 -18.87 -18.29
N TRP A 95 -30.78 -17.60 -18.40
CA TRP A 95 -30.62 -16.70 -17.26
C TRP A 95 -31.94 -16.51 -16.49
N GLU A 96 -33.05 -16.21 -17.17
CA GLU A 96 -34.36 -16.06 -16.52
C GLU A 96 -34.80 -17.34 -15.80
N HIS A 97 -34.59 -18.51 -16.43
CA HIS A 97 -34.91 -19.80 -15.84
C HIS A 97 -34.03 -20.09 -14.61
N ALA A 98 -32.73 -19.79 -14.69
CA ALA A 98 -31.82 -19.95 -13.56
C ALA A 98 -32.12 -18.97 -12.42
N LEU A 99 -32.58 -17.75 -12.72
CA LEU A 99 -32.94 -16.73 -11.72
C LEU A 99 -34.19 -17.12 -10.92
N HIS A 100 -35.16 -17.79 -11.55
CA HIS A 100 -36.38 -18.26 -10.90
C HIS A 100 -36.27 -19.71 -10.38
N GLY A 101 -35.23 -20.43 -10.78
CA GLY A 101 -34.90 -21.77 -10.32
C GLY A 101 -33.76 -21.81 -9.30
N ASP A 102 -33.35 -23.01 -8.92
CA ASP A 102 -32.29 -23.25 -7.93
C ASP A 102 -30.89 -23.41 -8.58
N GLN A 103 -30.72 -22.88 -9.81
CA GLN A 103 -29.55 -23.09 -10.68
C GLN A 103 -28.71 -21.83 -10.92
N LEU A 104 -29.10 -20.69 -10.34
CA LEU A 104 -28.40 -19.42 -10.51
C LEU A 104 -26.91 -19.50 -10.12
N ASP A 105 -26.62 -20.29 -9.08
CA ASP A 105 -25.25 -20.51 -8.55
C ASP A 105 -24.26 -20.95 -9.61
N ALA A 106 -24.67 -21.80 -10.55
CA ALA A 106 -23.80 -22.33 -11.60
C ALA A 106 -23.38 -21.23 -12.60
N LEU A 107 -24.26 -20.27 -12.86
CA LEU A 107 -24.00 -19.16 -13.78
C LEU A 107 -23.19 -18.04 -13.11
N VAL A 108 -23.53 -17.68 -11.88
CA VAL A 108 -22.88 -16.57 -11.17
C VAL A 108 -21.53 -16.95 -10.55
N PHE A 109 -21.19 -18.25 -10.50
CA PHE A 109 -19.88 -18.74 -10.02
C PHE A 109 -18.69 -17.99 -10.62
N LYS A 110 -18.80 -17.62 -11.90
CA LYS A 110 -17.73 -16.97 -12.66
C LYS A 110 -17.44 -15.53 -12.21
N VAL A 111 -18.43 -14.84 -11.65
CA VAL A 111 -18.33 -13.41 -11.31
C VAL A 111 -18.38 -13.14 -9.82
N GLU A 112 -18.87 -14.09 -9.03
CA GLU A 112 -18.87 -13.91 -7.58
C GLU A 112 -17.48 -14.20 -7.00
N PRO A 113 -16.92 -13.27 -6.21
CA PRO A 113 -15.68 -13.53 -5.51
C PRO A 113 -15.93 -14.65 -4.49
N ARG A 114 -15.32 -15.81 -4.75
CA ARG A 114 -15.29 -16.96 -3.83
C ARG A 114 -13.87 -17.11 -3.32
N GLY A 115 -13.59 -16.55 -2.16
CA GLY A 115 -12.30 -16.63 -1.48
C GLY A 115 -12.41 -17.31 -0.12
N ALA A 116 -11.26 -17.72 0.43
CA ALA A 116 -11.18 -18.34 1.76
C ALA A 116 -11.77 -17.47 2.89
N LEU A 117 -11.85 -16.14 2.68
CA LEU A 117 -12.34 -15.17 3.66
C LEU A 117 -13.61 -14.43 3.22
N PHE A 118 -13.97 -14.53 1.93
CA PHE A 118 -15.14 -13.88 1.36
C PHE A 118 -15.93 -14.93 0.58
N GLN A 119 -17.00 -15.42 1.18
CA GLN A 119 -18.10 -16.00 0.42
C GLN A 119 -19.00 -14.82 0.06
N GLY A 120 -19.23 -14.57 -1.22
CA GLY A 120 -20.21 -13.56 -1.61
C GLY A 120 -21.53 -13.83 -0.89
N ASP A 121 -22.15 -12.79 -0.33
CA ASP A 121 -23.52 -12.85 0.18
C ASP A 121 -24.46 -13.11 -0.99
N SER A 122 -24.52 -14.33 -1.50
CA SER A 122 -25.63 -14.71 -2.34
C SER A 122 -26.68 -15.25 -1.38
N LYS A 123 -27.78 -14.52 -1.29
CA LYS A 123 -29.10 -15.05 -0.92
C LYS A 123 -29.48 -16.31 -1.73
N PHE A 124 -28.67 -16.68 -2.73
CA PHE A 124 -28.86 -17.68 -3.75
C PHE A 124 -27.82 -18.81 -3.71
N LEU A 125 -26.80 -18.74 -2.83
CA LEU A 125 -26.01 -19.91 -2.48
C LEU A 125 -27.00 -20.90 -1.90
N ASN A 126 -27.23 -22.00 -2.63
CA ASN A 126 -28.17 -23.02 -2.19
C ASN A 126 -27.87 -23.32 -0.71
N PRO A 127 -28.87 -23.28 0.20
CA PRO A 127 -28.63 -23.54 1.62
C PRO A 127 -27.92 -24.88 1.85
N THR A 128 -28.04 -25.84 0.92
CA THR A 128 -27.26 -27.09 0.89
C THR A 128 -25.78 -26.88 0.53
N PHE A 129 -25.45 -25.97 -0.40
CA PHE A 129 -24.08 -25.63 -0.75
C PHE A 129 -23.37 -24.91 0.39
N GLN A 130 -24.02 -23.91 1.01
CA GLN A 130 -23.44 -23.19 2.13
C GLN A 130 -23.23 -24.11 3.36
N LYS A 131 -24.15 -25.06 3.57
CA LYS A 131 -24.03 -26.09 4.62
C LYS A 131 -22.94 -27.12 4.32
N SER A 132 -22.67 -27.43 3.04
CA SER A 132 -21.60 -28.36 2.63
C SER A 132 -20.22 -27.70 2.56
N HIS A 133 -20.16 -26.37 2.43
CA HIS A 133 -18.92 -25.59 2.36
C HIS A 133 -18.90 -24.46 3.41
N PRO A 134 -19.03 -24.80 4.71
CA PRO A 134 -18.96 -23.79 5.76
C PRO A 134 -17.61 -23.06 5.68
N MET A 135 -17.63 -21.74 5.85
CA MET A 135 -16.41 -20.96 5.97
C MET A 135 -15.57 -21.56 7.10
N SER A 136 -14.36 -22.02 6.77
CA SER A 136 -13.53 -22.67 7.77
C SER A 136 -12.94 -21.62 8.70
N ASP A 137 -13.31 -21.65 9.97
CA ASP A 137 -12.73 -20.82 11.03
C ASP A 137 -11.20 -20.90 11.08
N ARG A 138 -10.61 -21.98 10.52
CA ARG A 138 -9.17 -22.15 10.38
C ARG A 138 -8.51 -20.97 9.65
N TRP A 139 -9.14 -20.42 8.60
CA TRP A 139 -8.58 -19.30 7.85
C TRP A 139 -8.56 -18.00 8.67
N LEU A 140 -9.56 -17.81 9.53
CA LEU A 140 -9.58 -16.70 10.48
C LEU A 140 -8.40 -16.81 11.46
N TRP A 141 -8.19 -17.99 12.03
CA TRP A 141 -7.07 -18.25 12.93
C TRP A 141 -5.70 -18.13 12.26
N VAL A 142 -5.57 -18.58 11.00
CA VAL A 142 -4.35 -18.38 10.20
C VAL A 142 -4.08 -16.89 9.98
N GLY A 143 -5.10 -16.12 9.59
CA GLY A 143 -4.96 -14.67 9.40
C GLY A 143 -4.58 -13.95 10.70
N LEU A 144 -5.23 -14.30 11.81
CA LEU A 144 -4.90 -13.77 13.13
C LEU A 144 -3.49 -14.15 13.57
N GLY A 145 -3.05 -15.38 13.29
CA GLY A 145 -1.69 -15.84 13.57
C GLY A 145 -0.63 -15.04 12.82
N ILE A 146 -0.85 -14.78 11.53
CA ILE A 146 0.05 -13.94 10.72
C ILE A 146 0.08 -12.51 11.26
N LEU A 147 -1.07 -11.94 11.64
CA LEU A 147 -1.14 -10.61 12.23
C LEU A 147 -0.31 -10.53 13.53
N MET A 148 -0.47 -11.52 14.41
CA MET A 148 0.29 -11.62 15.66
C MET A 148 1.80 -11.76 15.40
N ALA A 149 2.19 -12.52 14.39
CA ALA A 149 3.59 -12.64 13.97
C ALA A 149 4.18 -11.31 13.49
N ILE A 150 3.45 -10.55 12.68
CA ILE A 150 3.89 -9.23 12.21
C ILE A 150 4.05 -8.25 13.38
N VAL A 151 3.06 -8.20 14.27
CA VAL A 151 3.11 -7.31 15.46
C VAL A 151 4.28 -7.69 16.37
N SER A 152 4.47 -8.98 16.62
CA SER A 152 5.58 -9.49 17.42
C SER A 152 6.95 -9.20 16.79
N GLY A 153 7.09 -9.38 15.47
CA GLY A 153 8.28 -9.01 14.72
C GLY A 153 8.59 -7.52 14.82
N GLY A 154 7.60 -6.66 14.58
CA GLY A 154 7.75 -5.20 14.69
C GLY A 154 8.17 -4.76 16.09
N PHE A 155 7.56 -5.33 17.13
CA PHE A 155 7.89 -5.01 18.53
C PHE A 155 9.30 -5.49 18.91
N SER A 156 9.67 -6.71 18.48
CA SER A 156 11.03 -7.25 18.70
C SER A 156 12.10 -6.39 18.02
N ALA A 157 11.83 -5.91 16.80
CA ALA A 157 12.72 -5.00 16.08
C ALA A 157 12.90 -3.66 16.81
N ALA A 158 11.82 -3.09 17.36
CA ALA A 158 11.88 -1.86 18.14
C ALA A 158 12.76 -2.03 19.41
N LEU A 159 12.59 -3.14 20.13
CA LEU A 159 13.42 -3.47 21.30
C LEU A 159 14.90 -3.68 20.93
N ALA A 160 15.16 -4.32 19.79
CA ALA A 160 16.51 -4.54 19.29
C ALA A 160 17.25 -3.24 18.95
N ILE A 161 16.55 -2.25 18.40
CA ILE A 161 17.16 -0.94 18.10
C ILE A 161 17.66 -0.26 19.38
N VAL A 162 16.84 -0.25 20.44
CA VAL A 162 17.20 0.35 21.74
C VAL A 162 18.37 -0.37 22.42
N SER A 163 18.55 -1.66 22.13
CA SER A 163 19.60 -2.52 22.71
C SER A 163 20.83 -2.69 21.81
N HIS A 164 20.92 -1.92 20.72
CA HIS A 164 22.00 -1.97 19.73
C HIS A 164 22.18 -3.30 19.01
N HIS A 165 21.08 -4.04 18.79
CA HIS A 165 21.04 -5.27 18.01
C HIS A 165 20.46 -5.03 16.60
N SER A 166 20.63 -6.01 15.71
CA SER A 166 20.10 -5.93 14.35
C SER A 166 18.57 -6.01 14.34
N ALA A 167 17.92 -4.91 13.93
CA ALA A 167 16.47 -4.82 13.82
C ALA A 167 15.88 -5.88 12.86
N LEU A 168 16.58 -6.20 11.77
CA LEU A 168 16.11 -7.18 10.79
C LEU A 168 16.12 -8.60 11.36
N ILE A 169 17.18 -8.97 12.09
CA ILE A 169 17.24 -10.28 12.75
C ILE A 169 16.14 -10.36 13.81
N ALA A 170 15.97 -9.31 14.58
CA ALA A 170 14.94 -9.26 15.62
C ALA A 170 13.52 -9.34 15.07
N PHE A 171 13.25 -8.69 13.94
CA PHE A 171 11.98 -8.82 13.23
C PHE A 171 11.71 -10.27 12.81
N VAL A 172 12.69 -10.92 12.16
CA VAL A 172 12.54 -12.29 11.67
C VAL A 172 12.32 -13.27 12.83
N VAL A 173 13.08 -13.13 13.92
CA VAL A 173 12.91 -13.96 15.12
C VAL A 173 11.52 -13.73 15.75
N GLY A 174 11.09 -12.48 15.90
CA GLY A 174 9.76 -12.15 16.44
C GLY A 174 8.61 -12.59 15.55
N PHE A 175 8.82 -12.68 14.23
CA PHE A 175 7.84 -13.17 13.26
C PHE A 175 7.72 -14.70 13.29
N LEU A 176 8.83 -15.42 13.28
CA LEU A 176 8.84 -16.90 13.30
C LEU A 176 8.41 -17.45 14.66
N LEU A 177 8.68 -16.72 15.74
CA LEU A 177 8.39 -17.12 17.10
C LEU A 177 7.60 -16.01 17.81
N PRO A 178 6.30 -15.84 17.49
CA PRO A 178 5.49 -14.79 18.10
C PRO A 178 5.48 -14.92 19.63
N GLY A 179 5.68 -13.80 20.34
CA GLY A 179 5.76 -13.76 21.81
C GLY A 179 7.12 -14.20 22.36
N ILE A 180 7.67 -15.35 21.95
CA ILE A 180 9.00 -15.81 22.39
C ILE A 180 10.09 -14.87 21.89
N GLY A 181 10.02 -14.39 20.65
CA GLY A 181 10.99 -13.44 20.11
C GLY A 181 11.04 -12.14 20.92
N ILE A 182 9.89 -11.66 21.40
CA ILE A 182 9.82 -10.48 22.27
C ILE A 182 10.58 -10.76 23.57
N LEU A 183 10.32 -11.89 24.23
CA LEU A 183 11.01 -12.27 25.48
C LEU A 183 12.53 -12.37 25.28
N ILE A 184 12.98 -12.94 24.16
CA ILE A 184 14.40 -13.03 23.82
C ILE A 184 15.04 -11.64 23.81
N PHE A 185 14.43 -10.65 23.14
CA PHE A 185 15.00 -9.30 23.02
C PHE A 185 14.80 -8.43 24.27
N ILE A 186 13.90 -8.80 25.19
CA ILE A 186 13.80 -8.18 26.51
C ILE A 186 14.96 -8.63 27.40
N VAL A 187 15.29 -9.93 27.38
CA VAL A 187 16.32 -10.52 28.25
C VAL A 187 17.73 -10.35 27.68
N LEU A 188 17.87 -10.17 26.37
CA LEU A 188 19.17 -10.02 25.72
C LEU A 188 19.94 -8.83 26.31
N PRO A 189 21.22 -9.02 26.71
CA PRO A 189 22.02 -7.91 27.21
C PRO A 189 22.17 -6.84 26.13
N LYS A 190 22.03 -5.58 26.56
CA LYS A 190 22.29 -4.42 25.70
C LYS A 190 23.74 -4.46 25.25
N ARG A 191 23.98 -4.32 23.95
CA ARG A 191 25.35 -4.14 23.45
C ARG A 191 25.71 -2.67 23.52
N SER A 192 26.91 -2.36 23.96
CA SER A 192 27.52 -1.06 23.71
C SER A 192 28.16 -1.10 22.33
N GLY A 193 27.73 -0.21 21.44
CA GLY A 193 28.25 -0.15 20.08
C GLY A 193 27.78 1.11 19.39
N ARG A 194 28.67 1.75 18.62
CA ARG A 194 28.26 2.80 17.70
C ARG A 194 27.56 2.13 16.53
N PHE A 195 26.29 2.45 16.30
CA PHE A 195 25.66 2.07 15.04
C PHE A 195 26.44 2.75 13.91
N GLU A 196 27.06 1.97 13.03
CA GLU A 196 27.48 2.49 11.74
C GLU A 196 26.22 2.86 10.96
N LEU A 197 25.82 4.13 11.07
CA LEU A 197 24.73 4.69 10.30
C LEU A 197 25.09 4.59 8.82
N ARG A 198 24.65 3.51 8.17
CA ARG A 198 24.73 3.35 6.71
C ARG A 198 23.66 4.23 6.06
N GLY A 199 23.86 5.54 6.12
CA GLY A 199 22.97 6.54 5.53
C GLY A 199 23.67 7.89 5.43
N THR A 200 23.39 8.64 4.36
CA THR A 200 23.86 10.01 4.20
C THR A 200 23.12 10.90 5.19
N LYS A 201 23.77 11.17 6.33
CA LYS A 201 23.51 12.27 7.27
C LYS A 201 22.12 12.30 7.92
N ILE A 202 22.06 11.89 9.19
CA ILE A 202 21.00 12.34 10.09
C ILE A 202 21.21 13.85 10.28
N ALA A 203 20.18 14.66 10.05
CA ALA A 203 20.24 16.09 10.31
C ALA A 203 20.42 16.32 11.81
N THR A 204 21.68 16.47 12.26
CA THR A 204 21.98 17.02 13.57
C THR A 204 21.65 18.50 13.53
N THR A 205 20.50 18.88 14.09
CA THR A 205 20.24 20.26 14.50
C THR A 205 21.20 20.59 15.62
N PHE A 206 22.28 21.27 15.29
CA PHE A 206 23.18 21.85 16.28
C PHE A 206 22.49 23.05 16.93
N ASP A 207 22.72 23.24 18.22
CA ASP A 207 22.19 24.39 18.96
C ASP A 207 22.74 25.71 18.41
N VAL A 208 21.93 26.77 18.53
CA VAL A 208 22.30 28.12 18.09
C VAL A 208 23.43 28.69 18.93
N VAL A 209 24.31 29.46 18.30
CA VAL A 209 25.45 30.11 18.97
C VAL A 209 25.16 31.60 19.04
N ASN A 210 25.10 32.14 20.25
CA ASN A 210 24.87 33.57 20.45
C ASN A 210 26.14 34.38 20.21
N CYS A 211 26.02 35.47 19.48
CA CYS A 211 27.12 36.39 19.24
C CYS A 211 27.53 37.11 20.55
N LEU A 212 28.82 37.03 20.94
CA LEU A 212 29.33 37.67 22.16
C LEU A 212 29.14 39.20 22.19
N LYS A 213 29.09 39.85 21.01
CA LYS A 213 28.95 41.32 20.90
C LYS A 213 27.50 41.84 20.95
N CYS A 214 26.56 41.15 20.31
CA CYS A 214 25.17 41.64 20.15
C CYS A 214 24.09 40.65 20.61
N ASN A 215 24.51 39.52 21.19
CA ASN A 215 23.69 38.42 21.67
C ASN A 215 22.68 37.86 20.66
N TYR A 216 22.91 38.07 19.36
CA TYR A 216 22.05 37.54 18.31
C TYR A 216 22.33 36.04 18.10
N PRO A 217 21.30 35.18 17.98
CA PRO A 217 21.49 33.77 17.69
C PRO A 217 21.94 33.56 16.25
N ASN A 218 23.09 32.96 16.04
CA ASN A 218 23.63 32.61 14.72
C ASN A 218 23.74 31.10 14.57
N HIS A 219 23.83 30.65 13.31
CA HIS A 219 24.09 29.25 13.00
C HIS A 219 25.53 28.87 13.48
N PRO A 220 25.75 27.67 14.03
CA PRO A 220 27.07 27.25 14.55
C PRO A 220 28.19 27.15 13.50
N ALA A 221 27.84 27.19 12.23
CA ALA A 221 28.78 27.24 11.09
C ALA A 221 28.93 28.66 10.49
N ALA A 222 28.37 29.70 11.11
CA ALA A 222 28.51 31.08 10.64
C ALA A 222 29.89 31.62 11.00
N GLU A 223 30.60 32.16 9.99
CA GLU A 223 31.89 32.84 10.17
C GLU A 223 31.72 34.30 10.60
N ASP A 224 30.57 34.90 10.28
CA ASP A 224 30.24 36.29 10.64
C ASP A 224 28.85 36.36 11.27
N CYS A 225 28.70 37.27 12.23
CA CYS A 225 27.38 37.56 12.80
C CYS A 225 26.50 38.30 11.78
N ILE A 226 25.32 37.74 11.49
CA ILE A 226 24.35 38.29 10.53
C ILE A 226 23.94 39.73 10.89
N ARG A 227 23.92 40.06 12.19
CA ARG A 227 23.45 41.36 12.67
C ARG A 227 24.53 42.42 12.77
N CYS A 228 25.71 42.07 13.29
CA CYS A 228 26.75 43.05 13.63
C CYS A 228 28.05 42.89 12.84
N GLY A 229 28.15 41.89 11.97
CA GLY A 229 29.31 41.66 11.10
C GLY A 229 30.59 41.31 11.85
N VAL A 230 30.53 40.98 13.14
CA VAL A 230 31.71 40.53 13.88
C VAL A 230 32.05 39.10 13.46
N LEU A 231 33.35 38.83 13.26
CA LEU A 231 33.86 37.49 13.04
C LEU A 231 33.51 36.59 14.24
N LEU A 232 32.91 35.45 13.93
CA LEU A 232 32.59 34.37 14.86
C LEU A 232 33.57 33.22 14.62
N THR A 233 33.89 32.49 15.68
CA THR A 233 34.64 31.24 15.58
C THR A 233 33.63 30.11 15.34
N PRO A 234 33.57 29.51 14.14
CA PRO A 234 32.59 28.47 13.85
C PRO A 234 32.90 27.21 14.68
N LEU A 235 31.89 26.68 15.37
CA LEU A 235 32.00 25.43 16.12
C LEU A 235 31.87 24.19 15.22
N SER A 236 31.39 24.37 13.99
CA SER A 236 31.22 23.31 13.01
C SER A 236 31.58 23.82 11.61
N GLU A 237 32.19 22.95 10.82
CA GLU A 237 32.52 23.27 9.42
C GLU A 237 31.23 23.40 8.60
N SER A 238 31.14 24.46 7.78
CA SER A 238 30.00 24.66 6.90
C SER A 238 29.89 23.52 5.89
N GLU A 239 28.69 22.99 5.72
CA GLU A 239 28.45 21.94 4.73
C GLU A 239 28.48 22.47 3.30
N VAL A 240 28.34 23.79 3.14
CA VAL A 240 28.44 24.48 1.85
C VAL A 240 29.90 24.58 1.38
N SER A 241 30.86 24.68 2.30
CA SER A 241 32.29 24.70 1.93
C SER A 241 32.81 23.33 1.49
N LYS A 242 32.20 22.23 1.95
CA LYS A 242 32.55 20.85 1.53
C LYS A 242 32.26 20.53 0.06
N VAL A 243 31.34 21.25 -0.59
CA VAL A 243 30.93 21.00 -1.99
C VAL A 243 31.85 21.70 -3.01
N LYS A 244 32.76 22.57 -2.57
CA LYS A 244 33.65 23.37 -3.45
C LYS A 244 35.03 22.76 -3.70
N LYS A 245 35.26 21.48 -3.36
CA LYS A 245 36.49 20.74 -3.72
C LYS A 245 36.24 19.77 -4.86
#